data_AF-A0A150K9K1-F1
#
_entry.id   AF-A0A150K9K1-F1
#
_cell.length_a   1.000
_cell.length_b   1.000
_cell.length_c   1.000
_cell.angle_alpha   90.00
_cell.angle_beta   90.00
_cell.angle_gamma   90.00
#
_symmetry.space_group_name_H-M   'P 1'
#
loop_
_entity.id
_entity.type
_entity.pdbx_description
1 polymer ?
#
loop_
_entity_poly.entity_id
_entity_poly.type
_entity_poly.pdbx_seq_one_letter_code
_entity_poly.pdbx_strand_id
1 'polypeptide(L)'
;MDQSYPSIPLQRTAPVRSLNGTQKSGEGKNQTGHFSDYLQQALSGQSEPAAIKISKHAGERMQERGIELDDSTWKQISAKVAEAKKKGLDETLVLADDAALIVSAKNATVITAMDRSEAGSQIFSNINGAIILESPAGPEGRPQLPNDRRS
;
A
#
# COMPACT_ATOMS: atom_id res chain seq x y z
N MET A 1 22.57 -45.61 -5.67
CA MET A 1 23.20 -44.28 -5.54
C MET A 1 22.76 -43.70 -4.20
N ASP A 2 23.67 -43.67 -3.22
CA ASP A 2 23.42 -43.14 -1.88
C ASP A 2 23.73 -41.64 -1.86
N GLN A 3 22.70 -40.79 -1.73
CA GLN A 3 22.87 -39.34 -1.64
C GLN A 3 23.13 -38.95 -0.18
N SER A 4 24.38 -39.06 0.23
CA SER A 4 24.86 -38.57 1.51
C SER A 4 25.02 -37.04 1.49
N TYR A 5 24.18 -36.33 2.24
CA TYR A 5 24.30 -34.88 2.43
C TYR A 5 25.37 -34.58 3.50
N PRO A 6 26.24 -33.58 3.29
CA PRO A 6 27.20 -33.18 4.30
C PRO A 6 26.49 -32.42 5.44
N SER A 7 26.62 -32.92 6.66
CA SER A 7 26.15 -32.24 7.87
C SER A 7 26.99 -31.00 8.16
N ILE A 8 26.36 -29.82 8.20
CA ILE A 8 27.03 -28.57 8.55
C ILE A 8 27.07 -28.46 10.08
N PRO A 9 28.27 -28.34 10.71
CA PRO A 9 28.36 -28.22 12.16
C PRO A 9 27.86 -26.84 12.63
N LEU A 10 27.00 -26.85 13.65
CA LEU A 10 26.56 -25.63 14.34
C LEU A 10 27.73 -25.03 15.14
N GLN A 11 28.24 -23.89 14.68
CA GLN A 11 29.26 -23.14 15.39
C GLN A 11 28.64 -22.40 16.58
N ARG A 12 29.06 -22.77 17.80
CA ARG A 12 28.76 -22.01 19.02
C ARG A 12 29.57 -20.72 19.00
N THR A 13 28.91 -19.58 18.87
CA THR A 13 29.56 -18.27 19.00
C THR A 13 30.01 -18.04 20.44
N ALA A 14 31.28 -17.71 20.63
CA ALA A 14 31.86 -17.40 21.93
C ALA A 14 31.26 -16.11 22.53
N PRO A 15 31.17 -15.99 23.88
CA PRO A 15 30.76 -14.74 24.49
C PRO A 15 31.85 -13.67 24.30
N VAL A 16 31.43 -12.51 23.80
CA VAL A 16 32.29 -11.34 23.64
C VAL A 16 32.77 -10.88 25.02
N ARG A 17 34.07 -10.95 25.24
CA ARG A 17 34.71 -10.52 26.48
C ARG A 17 34.84 -9.00 26.46
N SER A 18 34.06 -8.32 27.31
CA SER A 18 34.15 -6.87 27.48
C SER A 18 35.49 -6.50 28.12
N LEU A 19 36.29 -5.71 27.39
CA LEU A 19 37.53 -5.11 27.90
C LEU A 19 37.17 -3.80 28.60
N ASN A 20 37.09 -3.83 29.93
CA ASN A 20 37.07 -2.61 30.72
C ASN A 20 38.48 -2.02 30.76
N GLY A 21 38.74 -1.09 29.83
CA GLY A 21 39.90 -0.21 29.82
C GLY A 21 39.51 1.21 30.21
N THR A 22 39.92 1.60 31.41
CA THR A 22 40.49 2.91 31.77
C THR A 22 39.60 4.17 31.76
N GLN A 23 39.41 4.67 32.99
CA GLN A 23 39.20 6.05 33.45
C GLN A 23 39.48 7.18 32.43
N LYS A 24 38.60 8.19 32.35
CA LYS A 24 38.75 9.52 33.01
C LYS A 24 37.97 10.64 32.26
N SER A 25 37.05 11.28 33.00
CA SER A 25 36.57 12.68 32.89
C SER A 25 36.09 13.23 31.54
N GLY A 26 34.78 13.49 31.46
CA GLY A 26 34.17 14.42 30.50
C GLY A 26 32.65 14.33 30.52
N GLU A 27 31.97 15.39 30.95
CA GLU A 27 30.51 15.56 30.91
C GLU A 27 29.93 15.19 29.54
N GLY A 28 28.90 14.34 29.53
CA GLY A 28 28.20 13.94 28.30
C GLY A 28 26.84 13.34 28.61
N LYS A 29 25.80 14.16 28.45
CA LYS A 29 24.37 13.87 28.66
C LYS A 29 23.92 12.46 28.23
N ASN A 30 23.24 11.82 29.19
CA ASN A 30 22.20 10.79 29.09
C ASN A 30 21.66 10.52 27.67
N GLN A 31 22.15 9.47 27.02
CA GLN A 31 21.63 8.94 25.75
C GLN A 31 20.45 7.98 25.99
N THR A 32 19.38 8.47 26.61
CA THR A 32 18.11 7.72 26.78
C THR A 32 16.97 8.32 25.92
N GLY A 33 17.21 9.42 25.20
CA GLY A 33 16.17 10.10 24.40
C GLY A 33 15.92 9.54 23.01
N HIS A 34 16.93 8.97 22.35
CA HIS A 34 16.93 8.94 20.89
C HIS A 34 15.93 7.97 20.24
N PHE A 35 15.61 6.84 20.89
CA PHE A 35 14.64 5.87 20.33
C PHE A 35 13.20 6.35 20.48
N SER A 36 12.86 6.93 21.63
CA SER A 36 11.53 7.49 21.89
C SER A 36 11.20 8.62 20.93
N ASP A 37 12.18 9.46 20.61
CA ASP A 37 12.03 10.53 19.62
C ASP A 37 11.81 9.98 18.20
N TYR A 38 12.56 8.95 17.79
CA TYR A 38 12.33 8.29 16.48
C TYR A 38 10.98 7.57 16.41
N LEU A 39 10.56 6.92 17.50
CA LEU A 39 9.25 6.26 17.59
C LEU A 39 8.13 7.30 17.55
N GLN A 40 8.23 8.38 18.32
CA GLN A 40 7.27 9.48 18.31
C GLN A 40 7.23 10.17 16.95
N GLN A 41 8.36 10.36 16.28
CA GLN A 41 8.41 10.91 14.92
C GLN A 41 7.73 9.99 13.90
N ALA A 42 7.92 8.67 14.00
CA ALA A 42 7.25 7.68 13.16
C ALA A 42 5.73 7.63 13.40
N LEU A 43 5.30 7.82 14.65
CA LEU A 43 3.88 7.89 15.04
C LEU A 43 3.24 9.25 14.68
N SER A 44 4.01 10.35 14.71
CA SER A 44 3.51 11.72 14.47
C SER A 44 3.29 12.03 12.98
N GLY A 45 3.92 11.28 12.07
CA GLY A 45 3.67 11.36 10.62
C GLY A 45 2.30 10.84 10.17
N GLN A 46 1.41 10.47 11.11
CA GLN A 46 0.08 9.91 10.84
C GLN A 46 -1.07 10.94 10.97
N SER A 47 -0.76 12.21 11.22
CA SER A 47 -1.76 13.23 11.62
C SER A 47 -2.28 14.13 10.50
N GLU A 48 -1.81 13.97 9.27
CA GLU A 48 -2.41 14.62 8.09
C GLU A 48 -3.37 13.65 7.40
N PRO A 49 -4.37 14.11 6.62
CA PRO A 49 -5.08 13.24 5.69
C PRO A 49 -4.04 12.65 4.74
N ALA A 50 -3.56 11.45 5.09
CA ALA A 50 -2.34 10.92 4.52
C ALA A 50 -2.53 10.79 3.02
N ALA A 51 -1.79 11.61 2.27
CA ALA A 51 -1.63 11.43 0.85
C ALA A 51 -1.28 9.95 0.63
N ILE A 52 -2.01 9.29 -0.27
CA ILE A 52 -1.76 7.88 -0.54
C ILE A 52 -0.33 7.75 -1.05
N LYS A 53 0.44 6.87 -0.40
CA LYS A 53 1.81 6.56 -0.82
C LYS A 53 1.77 5.49 -1.89
N ILE A 54 2.62 5.62 -2.89
CA ILE A 54 2.77 4.59 -3.93
C ILE A 54 3.99 3.75 -3.56
N SER A 55 3.83 2.44 -3.44
CA SER A 55 4.97 1.54 -3.22
C SER A 55 5.84 1.45 -4.47
N LYS A 56 7.07 0.97 -4.31
CA LYS A 56 7.98 0.77 -5.45
C LYS A 56 7.36 -0.12 -6.53
N HIS A 57 6.75 -1.24 -6.14
CA HIS A 57 6.08 -2.16 -7.07
C HIS A 57 4.91 -1.52 -7.79
N ALA A 58 4.08 -0.76 -7.07
CA ALA A 58 2.98 -0.04 -7.70
C ALA A 58 3.48 0.99 -8.71
N GLY A 59 4.51 1.77 -8.36
CA GLY A 59 5.11 2.75 -9.26
C GLY A 59 5.71 2.11 -10.52
N GLU A 60 6.50 1.04 -10.35
CA GLU A 60 7.06 0.27 -11.48
C GLU A 60 5.93 -0.24 -12.39
N ARG A 61 4.87 -0.83 -11.83
CA ARG A 61 3.74 -1.36 -12.63
C ARG A 61 2.96 -0.27 -13.35
N MET A 62 2.73 0.87 -12.69
CA MET A 62 2.08 2.01 -13.33
C MET A 62 2.91 2.50 -14.53
N GLN A 63 4.23 2.58 -14.39
CA GLN A 63 5.12 2.98 -15.47
C GLN A 63 5.18 1.94 -16.59
N GLU A 64 5.31 0.66 -16.26
CA GLU A 64 5.39 -0.45 -17.23
C GLU A 64 4.13 -0.54 -18.11
N ARG A 65 2.97 -0.21 -17.54
CA ARG A 65 1.67 -0.33 -18.21
C ARG A 65 1.13 1.00 -18.71
N GLY A 66 1.80 2.12 -18.45
CA GLY A 66 1.32 3.46 -18.80
C GLY A 66 0.02 3.84 -18.07
N ILE A 67 -0.16 3.35 -16.84
CA ILE A 67 -1.34 3.69 -16.03
C ILE A 67 -1.10 5.08 -15.43
N GLU A 68 -1.75 6.07 -16.01
CA GLU A 68 -1.78 7.44 -15.50
C GLU A 68 -3.14 7.67 -14.83
N LEU A 69 -3.11 8.12 -13.57
CA LEU A 69 -4.32 8.46 -12.82
C LEU A 69 -4.30 9.96 -12.56
N ASP A 70 -5.37 10.64 -12.95
CA ASP A 70 -5.54 12.06 -12.67
C ASP A 70 -5.59 12.36 -11.17
N ASP A 71 -5.20 13.58 -10.80
CA ASP A 71 -5.29 14.08 -9.43
C ASP A 71 -6.72 13.98 -8.85
N SER A 72 -7.74 14.11 -9.71
CA SER A 72 -9.14 13.93 -9.31
C SER A 72 -9.40 12.50 -8.84
N THR A 73 -8.96 11.52 -9.63
CA THR A 73 -9.09 10.10 -9.33
C THR A 73 -8.32 9.75 -8.07
N TRP A 74 -7.10 10.25 -7.90
CA TRP A 74 -6.34 10.07 -6.66
C TRP A 74 -7.04 10.62 -5.42
N LYS A 75 -7.66 11.79 -5.52
CA LYS A 75 -8.46 12.35 -4.42
C LYS A 75 -9.67 11.47 -4.09
N GLN A 76 -10.36 10.95 -5.10
CA GLN A 76 -11.48 10.03 -4.90
C GLN A 76 -11.03 8.72 -4.25
N ILE A 77 -9.94 8.13 -4.72
CA ILE A 77 -9.33 6.94 -4.13
C ILE A 77 -8.99 7.24 -2.66
N SER A 78 -8.31 8.34 -2.36
CA SER A 78 -7.95 8.74 -0.99
C SER A 78 -9.16 8.87 -0.07
N ALA A 79 -10.21 9.55 -0.52
CA ALA A 79 -11.44 9.69 0.25
C ALA A 79 -12.12 8.34 0.54
N LYS A 80 -12.21 7.47 -0.48
CA LYS A 80 -12.83 6.14 -0.34
C LYS A 80 -11.99 5.18 0.49
N VAL A 81 -10.67 5.23 0.38
CA VAL A 81 -9.74 4.46 1.22
C VAL A 81 -9.83 4.90 2.67
N ALA A 82 -9.97 6.21 2.94
CA ALA A 82 -10.20 6.71 4.30
C ALA A 82 -11.55 6.22 4.87
N GLU A 83 -12.60 6.15 4.06
CA GLU A 83 -13.89 5.56 4.45
C GLU A 83 -13.76 4.06 4.74
N ALA A 84 -13.04 3.32 3.88
CA ALA A 84 -12.77 1.91 4.04
C ALA A 84 -11.98 1.62 5.33
N LYS A 85 -10.98 2.44 5.65
CA LYS A 85 -10.23 2.39 6.91
C LYS A 85 -11.14 2.53 8.13
N LYS A 86 -12.08 3.48 8.10
CA LYS A 86 -13.07 3.67 9.19
C LYS A 86 -14.00 2.47 9.35
N LYS A 87 -14.21 1.70 8.28
CA LYS A 87 -15.00 0.46 8.28
C LYS A 87 -14.19 -0.79 8.64
N GLY A 88 -12.90 -0.66 8.96
CA GLY A 88 -12.02 -1.77 9.30
C GLY A 88 -11.56 -2.60 8.09
N LEU A 89 -11.62 -2.03 6.89
CA LEU A 89 -11.12 -2.67 5.66
C LEU A 89 -9.64 -2.33 5.51
N ASP A 90 -8.76 -3.18 6.03
CA ASP A 90 -7.31 -2.93 6.02
C ASP A 90 -6.71 -3.06 4.61
N GLU A 91 -7.08 -4.10 3.87
CA GLU A 91 -6.61 -4.40 2.52
C GLU A 91 -7.80 -4.36 1.54
N THR A 92 -7.73 -3.49 0.54
CA THR A 92 -8.85 -3.18 -0.33
C THR A 92 -8.45 -3.19 -1.80
N LEU A 93 -9.28 -3.80 -2.65
CA LEU A 93 -9.18 -3.68 -4.09
C LEU A 93 -9.95 -2.44 -4.56
N VAL A 94 -9.30 -1.56 -5.31
CA VAL A 94 -9.92 -0.38 -5.91
C VAL A 94 -10.00 -0.60 -7.42
N LEU A 95 -11.22 -0.63 -7.95
CA LEU A 95 -11.49 -0.68 -9.39
C LEU A 95 -11.82 0.73 -9.87
N ALA A 96 -10.95 1.30 -10.68
CA ALA A 96 -11.19 2.52 -11.47
C ALA A 96 -11.58 2.14 -12.91
N ASP A 97 -11.87 3.11 -13.76
CA ASP A 97 -12.29 2.88 -15.16
C ASP A 97 -11.29 2.00 -15.94
N ASP A 98 -10.00 2.36 -15.92
CA ASP A 98 -8.97 1.64 -16.70
C ASP A 98 -7.97 0.85 -15.84
N ALA A 99 -8.01 1.02 -14.53
CA ALA A 99 -7.01 0.45 -13.63
C ALA A 99 -7.63 -0.22 -12.40
N ALA A 100 -6.97 -1.25 -11.91
CA ALA A 100 -7.22 -1.87 -10.63
C ALA A 100 -6.01 -1.68 -9.72
N LEU A 101 -6.25 -1.21 -8.50
CA LEU A 101 -5.21 -0.95 -7.51
C LEU A 101 -5.48 -1.76 -6.24
N ILE A 102 -4.44 -2.38 -5.68
CA ILE A 102 -4.52 -2.97 -4.34
C ILE A 102 -3.93 -1.97 -3.37
N VAL A 103 -4.73 -1.55 -2.40
CA VAL A 103 -4.39 -0.50 -1.44
C VAL A 103 -4.51 -1.02 -0.02
N SER A 104 -3.46 -0.79 0.76
CA SER A 104 -3.50 -0.95 2.21
C SER A 104 -4.07 0.33 2.82
N ALA A 105 -5.33 0.31 3.22
CA ALA A 105 -5.98 1.44 3.89
C ALA A 105 -5.38 1.71 5.27
N LYS A 106 -4.88 0.66 5.95
CA LYS A 106 -4.15 0.78 7.21
C LYS A 106 -2.94 1.72 7.07
N ASN A 107 -2.13 1.45 6.05
CA ASN A 107 -0.88 2.16 5.79
C ASN A 107 -1.04 3.36 4.82
N ALA A 108 -2.23 3.52 4.23
CA ALA A 108 -2.51 4.45 3.14
C ALA A 108 -1.51 4.29 1.98
N THR A 109 -1.23 3.04 1.59
CA THR A 109 -0.20 2.72 0.58
C THR A 109 -0.78 1.86 -0.55
N VAL A 110 -0.51 2.23 -1.81
CA VAL A 110 -0.76 1.39 -2.98
C VAL A 110 0.33 0.32 -3.07
N ILE A 111 -0.08 -0.93 -2.98
CA ILE A 111 0.80 -2.09 -3.04
C ILE A 111 1.08 -2.46 -4.49
N THR A 112 0.06 -2.50 -5.33
CA THR A 112 0.20 -2.80 -6.76
C THR A 112 -0.87 -2.10 -7.59
N ALA A 113 -0.58 -1.92 -8.88
CA ALA A 113 -1.50 -1.41 -9.89
C ALA A 113 -1.45 -2.34 -11.11
N MET A 114 -2.58 -2.52 -11.77
CA MET A 114 -2.72 -3.30 -13.01
C MET A 114 -3.88 -2.76 -13.84
N ASP A 115 -3.97 -3.19 -15.10
CA ASP A 115 -5.08 -2.85 -15.98
C ASP A 115 -6.39 -3.51 -15.49
N ARG A 116 -7.54 -2.86 -15.74
CA ARG A 116 -8.85 -3.41 -15.34
C ARG A 116 -9.16 -4.75 -16.02
N SER A 117 -8.77 -4.93 -17.27
CA SER A 117 -8.97 -6.18 -18.02
C SER A 117 -8.15 -7.32 -17.44
N GLU A 118 -6.91 -7.03 -17.03
CA GLU A 118 -6.04 -7.99 -16.35
C GLU A 118 -6.65 -8.41 -15.01
N ALA A 119 -7.13 -7.44 -14.22
CA ALA A 119 -7.76 -7.72 -12.93
C ALA A 119 -8.98 -8.63 -13.02
N GLY A 120 -9.76 -8.54 -14.10
CA GLY A 120 -10.93 -9.40 -14.32
C GLY A 120 -10.63 -10.89 -14.48
N SER A 121 -9.38 -11.25 -14.79
CA SER A 121 -8.95 -12.65 -14.96
C SER A 121 -8.15 -13.19 -13.77
N GLN A 122 -7.88 -12.35 -12.76
CA GLN A 122 -7.02 -12.68 -11.63
C GLN A 122 -7.83 -13.00 -10.37
N ILE A 123 -7.33 -13.92 -9.55
CA ILE A 123 -7.90 -14.24 -8.24
C ILE A 123 -7.09 -13.52 -7.17
N PHE A 124 -7.76 -12.67 -6.40
CA PHE A 124 -7.17 -11.96 -5.28
C PHE A 124 -7.54 -12.65 -3.96
N SER A 125 -6.57 -12.77 -3.06
CA SER A 125 -6.77 -13.23 -1.69
C SER A 125 -6.33 -12.15 -0.71
N ASN A 126 -6.69 -12.29 0.57
CA ASN A 126 -6.37 -11.32 1.61
C ASN A 126 -6.91 -9.91 1.33
N ILE A 127 -8.03 -9.83 0.62
CA ILE A 127 -8.77 -8.59 0.39
C ILE A 127 -10.00 -8.62 1.28
N ASN A 128 -10.15 -7.61 2.15
CA ASN A 128 -11.27 -7.51 3.08
C ASN A 128 -12.40 -6.64 2.53
N GLY A 129 -12.13 -5.83 1.51
CA GLY A 129 -13.13 -4.99 0.86
C GLY A 129 -12.79 -4.64 -0.58
N ALA A 130 -13.78 -4.12 -1.30
CA ALA A 130 -13.61 -3.59 -2.64
C ALA A 130 -14.27 -2.21 -2.75
N ILE A 131 -13.61 -1.31 -3.46
CA ILE A 131 -14.11 0.02 -3.82
C ILE A 131 -14.24 0.03 -5.34
N ILE A 132 -15.43 0.36 -5.82
CA ILE A 132 -15.68 0.58 -7.24
C ILE A 132 -15.80 2.09 -7.44
N LEU A 133 -14.88 2.64 -8.22
CA LEU A 133 -14.92 4.00 -8.73
C LEU A 133 -15.45 3.89 -10.15
N GLU A 134 -16.70 4.34 -10.32
CA GLU A 134 -17.29 4.53 -11.63
C GLU A 134 -17.25 6.03 -11.92
N SER A 135 -16.51 6.43 -12.96
CA SER A 135 -16.70 7.77 -13.50
C SER A 135 -18.09 7.81 -14.17
N PRO A 136 -18.93 8.82 -13.92
CA PRO A 136 -20.19 9.01 -14.62
C PRO A 136 -19.92 9.44 -16.07
N ALA A 137 -19.34 8.56 -16.88
CA ALA A 137 -18.98 8.81 -18.27
C ALA A 137 -19.34 7.61 -19.15
N GLY A 138 -20.64 7.30 -19.18
CA GLY A 138 -21.28 6.73 -20.34
C GLY A 138 -22.52 7.56 -20.64
N PRO A 139 -22.68 8.19 -21.83
CA PRO A 139 -24.00 8.54 -22.29
C PRO A 139 -24.69 7.21 -22.55
N GLU A 140 -25.38 6.67 -21.54
CA GLU A 140 -26.46 5.73 -21.79
C GLU A 140 -27.47 6.50 -22.64
N GLY A 141 -27.28 6.39 -23.95
CA GLY A 141 -28.25 6.69 -24.95
C GLY A 141 -29.44 5.82 -24.66
N ARG A 142 -30.37 6.34 -23.86
CA ARG A 142 -31.74 5.87 -23.85
C ARG A 142 -32.15 5.83 -25.31
N PRO A 143 -32.52 4.67 -25.88
CA PRO A 143 -33.19 4.67 -27.17
C PRO A 143 -34.44 5.53 -26.97
N GLN A 144 -34.44 6.74 -27.56
CA GLN A 144 -35.66 7.53 -27.59
C GLN A 144 -36.62 6.73 -28.47
N LEU A 145 -37.62 6.12 -27.83
CA LEU A 145 -38.73 5.49 -28.53
C LEU A 145 -39.26 6.49 -29.56
N PRO A 146 -39.42 6.09 -30.83
CA PRO A 146 -40.10 6.91 -31.81
C PRO A 146 -41.46 7.31 -31.25
N ASN A 147 -41.67 8.61 -31.10
CA ASN A 147 -42.95 9.17 -30.70
C ASN A 147 -43.90 9.03 -31.90
N ASP A 148 -44.57 7.88 -32.01
CA ASP A 148 -45.65 7.65 -32.98
C ASP A 148 -46.84 8.54 -32.60
N ARG A 149 -46.76 9.83 -32.98
CA ARG A 149 -47.94 10.68 -33.09
C ARG A 149 -48.72 10.22 -34.32
N ARG A 150 -49.59 9.23 -34.14
CA ARG A 150 -50.68 9.03 -35.08
C ARG A 150 -51.77 10.05 -34.78
N SER A 151 -51.96 10.92 -35.77
CA SER A 151 -53.20 11.68 -35.99
C SER A 151 -54.35 10.74 -36.33
#